data_AF-A0A8C5G649-F1
#
_entry.id   AF-A0A8C5G649-F1
#
_cell.length_a   1.000
_cell.length_b   1.000
_cell.length_c   1.000
_cell.angle_alpha   90.00
_cell.angle_beta   90.00
_cell.angle_gamma   90.00
#
_symmetry.space_group_name_H-M   'P 1'
#
loop_
_entity.id
_entity.type
_entity.pdbx_description
1 polymer ?
#
loop_
_entity_poly.entity_id
_entity_poly.type
_entity_poly.pdbx_seq_one_letter_code
_entity_poly.pdbx_strand_id
1 'polypeptide(L)'
;MRPLLFGVLLGCSLVLSIQALYSSSDDVIELTPSNFKREVIQSDSLWLVEFYAPWCGHCKSLAPEWKKVASALKGVVKVGAVDADQHQSLGSEYSVRGFPTIKIFGANKNKPEEYQGGRTAQAIIDQTLNTLRAFIKDRQSGKGGGSKSTNNQGSSGGGGSTGSGDKKDVVELTDDNFDKMVLGSEDIWLVEFFAPWCGHCKNLEPEWTAAASAIKEQTKGKVHLGAVDATVHRDVSGRYGIRGFPTIKIFRKGEEPQNYEGGRTRGDIIEKALELFSDNAPAPEVLELLNEEIFKTTCADSQLCIIAMLPHILDTGASGRNGYLDIMKQMAEKYKKKMWGWLWAEAGTQRELEVSLEIGGFGYPAMAAINPRKKMYALLKGSFSTTGIHEFLREVSVGRGSTYKWGKGNEMPKINAVDSWDGLDGQFPVEEDVDLSDVDLSDDYGSKIEL
;
A
#
# COMPACT_ATOMS: atom_id res chain seq x y z
N MET A 1 -21.85 2.62 92.32
CA MET A 1 -22.72 1.99 91.31
C MET A 1 -22.27 2.47 89.93
N ARG A 2 -22.26 1.57 88.93
CA ARG A 2 -22.01 1.77 87.49
C ARG A 2 -22.69 3.03 86.88
N PRO A 3 -22.37 3.47 85.63
CA PRO A 3 -21.15 3.38 84.82
C PRO A 3 -20.78 4.73 84.13
N LEU A 4 -19.57 4.87 83.56
CA LEU A 4 -19.27 5.90 82.56
C LEU A 4 -18.72 5.22 81.30
N LEU A 5 -19.44 5.38 80.19
CA LEU A 5 -19.06 4.93 78.86
C LEU A 5 -17.83 5.71 78.38
N PHE A 6 -16.73 5.01 78.10
CA PHE A 6 -15.68 5.51 77.21
C PHE A 6 -15.82 4.82 75.86
N GLY A 7 -16.28 5.58 74.86
CA GLY A 7 -16.33 5.14 73.48
C GLY A 7 -14.92 5.02 72.90
N VAL A 8 -14.60 3.84 72.36
CA VAL A 8 -13.39 3.60 71.57
C VAL A 8 -13.69 4.02 70.13
N LEU A 9 -13.15 5.16 69.71
CA LEU A 9 -13.11 5.58 68.32
C LEU A 9 -12.01 4.78 67.61
N LEU A 10 -12.41 3.73 66.90
CA LEU A 10 -11.55 2.99 65.98
C LEU A 10 -11.35 3.86 64.72
N GLY A 11 -10.21 4.56 64.64
CA GLY A 11 -9.80 5.29 63.45
C GLY A 11 -9.35 4.32 62.36
N CYS A 12 -10.23 4.03 61.40
CA CYS A 12 -9.87 3.36 60.15
C CYS A 12 -9.06 4.33 59.28
N SER A 13 -7.74 4.34 59.42
CA SER A 13 -6.85 4.98 58.45
C SER A 13 -6.87 4.17 57.15
N LEU A 14 -7.72 4.58 56.21
CA LEU A 14 -7.74 4.06 54.85
C LEU A 14 -6.46 4.56 54.15
N VAL A 15 -5.44 3.70 54.05
CA VAL A 15 -4.26 3.97 53.21
C VAL A 15 -4.71 3.83 51.76
N LEU A 16 -5.05 4.95 51.11
CA LEU A 16 -5.25 5.02 49.67
C LEU A 16 -3.89 4.79 48.98
N SER A 17 -3.63 3.56 48.57
CA SER A 17 -2.50 3.23 47.72
C SER A 17 -2.76 3.82 46.32
N ILE A 18 -2.08 4.91 45.98
CA ILE A 18 -2.06 5.45 44.62
C ILE A 18 -1.31 4.43 43.76
N GLN A 19 -2.02 3.65 42.95
CA GLN A 19 -1.42 2.71 42.01
C GLN A 19 -0.96 3.48 40.77
N ALA A 20 0.34 3.68 40.62
CA ALA A 20 0.94 4.12 39.36
C ALA A 20 0.72 3.05 38.26
N LEU A 21 0.35 3.47 37.05
CA LEU A 21 0.11 2.54 35.93
C LEU A 21 1.41 1.94 35.36
N TYR A 22 2.52 2.65 35.54
CA TYR A 22 3.86 2.31 35.07
C TYR A 22 4.84 2.27 36.23
N SER A 23 5.78 1.33 36.21
CA SER A 23 6.83 1.19 37.22
C SER A 23 8.22 1.24 36.58
N SER A 24 9.24 1.41 37.41
CA SER A 24 10.66 1.44 36.98
C SER A 24 11.15 0.13 36.35
N SER A 25 10.37 -0.96 36.43
CA SER A 25 10.66 -2.24 35.77
C SER A 25 10.11 -2.33 34.34
N ASP A 26 9.25 -1.40 33.93
CA ASP A 26 8.71 -1.34 32.57
C ASP A 26 9.68 -0.60 31.63
N ASP A 27 9.59 -0.87 30.32
CA ASP A 27 10.34 -0.13 29.30
C ASP A 27 9.74 1.27 29.00
N VAL A 28 8.65 1.64 29.69
CA VAL A 28 7.98 2.94 29.57
C VAL A 28 8.71 3.96 30.43
N ILE A 29 9.17 5.05 29.81
CA ILE A 29 9.89 6.11 30.51
C ILE A 29 8.89 7.03 31.20
N GLU A 30 8.97 7.14 32.53
CA GLU A 30 8.17 8.09 33.28
C GLU A 30 8.65 9.53 33.03
N LEU A 31 7.73 10.36 32.54
CA LEU A 31 7.99 11.73 32.16
C LEU A 31 7.28 12.68 33.10
N THR A 32 8.04 13.62 33.65
CA THR A 32 7.58 14.64 34.60
C THR A 32 8.05 16.01 34.11
N PRO A 33 7.49 17.13 34.62
CA PRO A 33 7.93 18.48 34.25
C PRO A 33 9.44 18.72 34.40
N SER A 34 10.11 18.00 35.32
CA SER A 34 11.55 18.18 35.57
C SER A 34 12.44 17.49 34.54
N ASN A 35 11.98 16.43 33.86
CA ASN A 35 12.77 15.67 32.88
C ASN A 35 12.27 15.82 31.44
N PHE A 36 11.01 16.21 31.21
CA PHE A 36 10.37 16.21 29.88
C PHE A 36 11.17 16.98 28.83
N LYS A 37 11.67 18.16 29.18
CA LYS A 37 12.47 18.98 28.28
C LYS A 37 13.77 18.29 27.85
N ARG A 38 14.46 17.65 28.79
CA ARG A 38 15.72 16.95 28.52
C ARG A 38 15.50 15.66 27.74
N GLU A 39 14.54 14.86 28.19
CA GLU A 39 14.29 13.54 27.61
C GLU A 39 13.60 13.64 26.24
N VAL A 40 12.59 14.50 26.09
CA VAL A 40 11.76 14.57 24.87
C VAL A 40 12.20 15.73 23.96
N ILE A 41 12.18 16.96 24.46
CA ILE A 41 12.35 18.16 23.62
C ILE A 41 13.77 18.31 23.08
N GLN A 42 14.78 17.95 23.88
CA GLN A 42 16.19 18.01 23.49
C GLN A 42 16.69 16.72 22.85
N SER A 43 15.80 15.75 22.59
CA SER A 43 16.18 14.45 22.03
C SER A 43 16.08 14.41 20.51
N ASP A 44 17.10 13.80 19.91
CA ASP A 44 17.14 13.48 18.48
C ASP A 44 16.35 12.21 18.12
N SER A 45 15.75 11.53 19.09
CA SER A 45 14.93 10.33 18.87
C SER A 45 13.49 10.70 18.54
N LEU A 46 12.78 9.79 17.86
CA LEU A 46 11.33 9.82 17.80
C LEU A 46 10.78 9.42 19.18
N TRP A 47 9.78 10.16 19.67
CA TRP A 47 9.16 9.93 20.97
C TRP A 47 7.65 9.70 20.84
N LEU A 48 7.15 8.65 21.47
CA LEU A 48 5.73 8.47 21.76
C LEU A 48 5.48 8.78 23.23
N VAL A 49 4.52 9.64 23.50
CA VAL A 49 4.18 10.05 24.86
C VAL A 49 2.69 9.88 25.09
N GLU A 50 2.33 9.05 26.07
CA GLU A 50 0.96 8.97 26.57
C GLU A 50 0.77 9.98 27.71
N PHE A 51 -0.28 10.79 27.61
CA PHE A 51 -0.79 11.62 28.69
C PHE A 51 -2.01 10.92 29.31
N TYR A 52 -1.90 10.54 30.57
CA TYR A 52 -2.87 9.68 31.24
C TYR A 52 -3.30 10.22 32.61
N ALA A 53 -4.30 9.57 33.21
CA ALA A 53 -4.69 9.77 34.61
C ALA A 53 -4.86 8.40 35.29
N PRO A 54 -4.35 8.18 36.52
CA PRO A 54 -4.39 6.87 37.19
C PRO A 54 -5.81 6.35 37.45
N TRP A 55 -6.79 7.24 37.58
CA TRP A 55 -8.19 6.90 37.81
C TRP A 55 -8.95 6.53 36.51
N CYS A 56 -8.40 6.83 35.33
CA CYS A 56 -9.10 6.65 34.06
C CYS A 56 -9.13 5.17 33.61
N GLY A 57 -10.33 4.62 33.40
CA GLY A 57 -10.53 3.24 32.94
C GLY A 57 -9.91 2.96 31.57
N HIS A 58 -9.96 3.92 30.65
CA HIS A 58 -9.33 3.77 29.32
C HIS A 58 -7.80 3.80 29.41
N CYS A 59 -7.21 4.54 30.34
CA CYS A 59 -5.77 4.51 30.60
C CYS A 59 -5.33 3.16 31.17
N LYS A 60 -6.10 2.63 32.13
CA LYS A 60 -5.87 1.28 32.69
C LYS A 60 -5.91 0.20 31.62
N SER A 61 -6.84 0.31 30.67
CA SER A 61 -6.95 -0.62 29.54
C SER A 61 -5.80 -0.48 28.53
N LEU A 62 -5.27 0.73 28.34
CA LEU A 62 -4.17 0.99 27.42
C LEU A 62 -2.82 0.57 28.02
N ALA A 63 -2.63 0.69 29.33
CA ALA A 63 -1.37 0.39 30.01
C ALA A 63 -0.69 -0.95 29.61
N PRO A 64 -1.38 -2.11 29.57
CA PRO A 64 -0.74 -3.35 29.12
C PRO A 64 -0.29 -3.32 27.65
N GLU A 65 -1.04 -2.64 26.77
CA GLU A 65 -0.67 -2.47 25.36
C GLU A 65 0.49 -1.47 25.22
N TRP A 66 0.49 -0.38 25.99
CA TRP A 66 1.56 0.62 26.01
C TRP A 66 2.91 0.04 26.46
N LYS A 67 2.88 -0.86 27.47
CA LYS A 67 4.08 -1.62 27.89
C LYS A 67 4.62 -2.50 26.77
N LYS A 68 3.75 -3.20 26.03
CA LYS A 68 4.16 -4.01 24.86
C LYS A 68 4.79 -3.14 23.77
N VAL A 69 4.21 -1.96 23.49
CA VAL A 69 4.75 -0.98 22.53
C VAL A 69 6.15 -0.55 22.95
N ALA A 70 6.34 -0.18 24.22
CA ALA A 70 7.63 0.23 24.76
C ALA A 70 8.70 -0.87 24.63
N SER A 71 8.35 -2.12 24.97
CA SER A 71 9.29 -3.25 24.83
C SER A 71 9.59 -3.59 23.37
N ALA A 72 8.60 -3.58 22.48
CA ALA A 72 8.78 -3.92 21.08
C ALA A 72 9.61 -2.87 20.31
N LEU A 73 9.49 -1.60 20.69
CA LEU A 73 10.19 -0.48 20.05
C LEU A 73 11.49 -0.09 20.77
N LYS A 74 11.87 -0.84 21.82
CA LYS A 74 13.04 -0.55 22.64
C LYS A 74 14.30 -0.42 21.78
N GLY A 75 14.98 0.72 21.91
CA GLY A 75 16.18 1.06 21.15
C GLY A 75 15.92 1.66 19.76
N VAL A 76 14.68 1.64 19.27
CA VAL A 76 14.29 2.21 17.97
C VAL A 76 13.50 3.51 18.14
N VAL A 77 12.49 3.49 19.03
CA VAL A 77 11.65 4.65 19.36
C VAL A 77 11.55 4.76 20.88
N LYS A 78 11.56 5.97 21.42
CA LYS A 78 11.41 6.20 22.85
C LYS A 78 9.94 6.29 23.19
N VAL A 79 9.51 5.55 24.23
CA VAL A 79 8.11 5.50 24.66
C VAL A 79 8.05 5.97 26.10
N GLY A 80 7.23 6.97 26.38
CA GLY A 80 7.07 7.55 27.70
C GLY A 80 5.61 7.77 28.09
N ALA A 81 5.40 8.05 29.36
CA ALA A 81 4.09 8.34 29.93
C ALA A 81 4.18 9.51 30.91
N VAL A 82 3.19 10.40 30.84
CA VAL A 82 3.00 11.56 31.71
C VAL A 82 1.69 11.40 32.45
N ASP A 83 1.74 11.39 33.79
CA ASP A 83 0.54 11.58 34.61
C ASP A 83 0.11 13.05 34.51
N ALA A 84 -0.86 13.32 33.64
CA ALA A 84 -1.36 14.65 33.37
C ALA A 84 -2.45 15.08 34.39
N ASP A 85 -2.93 14.17 35.22
CA ASP A 85 -3.76 14.48 36.39
C ASP A 85 -2.92 15.12 37.50
N GLN A 86 -1.73 14.55 37.73
CA GLN A 86 -0.72 15.10 38.63
C GLN A 86 0.03 16.31 38.04
N HIS A 87 0.31 16.30 36.74
CA HIS A 87 1.10 17.33 36.04
C HIS A 87 0.26 18.11 35.03
N GLN A 88 -0.81 18.75 35.51
CA GLN A 88 -1.80 19.47 34.68
C GLN A 88 -1.20 20.57 33.80
N SER A 89 -0.14 21.25 34.25
CA SER A 89 0.55 22.27 33.47
C SER A 89 1.19 21.70 32.20
N LEU A 90 1.83 20.54 32.31
CA LEU A 90 2.45 19.85 31.19
C LEU A 90 1.39 19.27 30.24
N GLY A 91 0.30 18.72 30.77
CA GLY A 91 -0.85 18.30 29.94
C GLY A 91 -1.48 19.47 29.17
N SER A 92 -1.63 20.63 29.83
CA SER A 92 -2.20 21.84 29.24
C SER A 92 -1.32 22.43 28.13
N GLU A 93 0.00 22.41 28.31
CA GLU A 93 0.98 22.85 27.29
C GLU A 93 0.78 22.13 25.95
N TYR A 94 0.46 20.83 25.99
CA TYR A 94 0.22 20.01 24.80
C TYR A 94 -1.26 19.85 24.44
N SER A 95 -2.13 20.72 24.99
CA SER A 95 -3.56 20.77 24.72
C SER A 95 -4.28 19.44 24.98
N VAL A 96 -3.89 18.71 26.03
CA VAL A 96 -4.54 17.46 26.44
C VAL A 96 -5.90 17.79 27.07
N ARG A 97 -6.98 17.37 26.41
CA ARG A 97 -8.37 17.63 26.84
C ARG A 97 -9.10 16.41 27.40
N GLY A 98 -8.47 15.24 27.35
CA GLY A 98 -9.04 13.98 27.79
C GLY A 98 -7.98 12.88 27.85
N PHE A 99 -8.33 11.78 28.53
CA PHE A 99 -7.38 10.69 28.80
C PHE A 99 -7.85 9.34 28.25
N PRO A 100 -6.92 8.49 27.79
CA PRO A 100 -5.54 8.82 27.44
C PRO A 100 -5.47 9.62 26.12
N THR A 101 -4.48 10.51 26.03
CA THR A 101 -4.09 11.20 24.78
C THR A 101 -2.67 10.78 24.44
N ILE A 102 -2.41 10.34 23.20
CA ILE A 102 -1.07 9.95 22.76
C ILE A 102 -0.53 11.01 21.80
N LYS A 103 0.69 11.47 22.01
CA LYS A 103 1.39 12.45 21.15
C LYS A 103 2.68 11.85 20.59
N ILE A 104 2.97 12.13 19.34
CA ILE A 104 4.19 11.74 18.64
C ILE A 104 5.06 12.97 18.44
N PHE A 105 6.26 12.93 19.00
CA PHE A 105 7.25 13.98 18.97
C PHE A 105 8.33 13.64 17.93
N GLY A 106 8.13 14.14 16.71
CA GLY A 106 8.99 13.94 15.53
C GLY A 106 10.24 14.82 15.49
N ALA A 107 10.71 15.16 14.29
CA ALA A 107 11.93 15.96 14.11
C ALA A 107 11.77 17.38 14.66
N ASN A 108 10.60 17.97 14.44
CA ASN A 108 10.21 19.22 15.10
C ASN A 108 9.48 18.91 16.42
N LYS A 109 10.23 18.91 17.52
CA LYS A 109 9.70 18.65 18.87
C LYS A 109 8.65 19.67 19.35
N ASN A 110 8.60 20.86 18.76
CA ASN A 110 7.64 21.90 19.12
C ASN A 110 6.28 21.75 18.44
N LYS A 111 6.14 20.80 17.51
CA LYS A 111 4.87 20.52 16.82
C LYS A 111 4.54 19.02 16.90
N PRO A 112 4.25 18.48 18.10
CA PRO A 112 3.90 17.08 18.23
C PRO A 112 2.55 16.78 17.57
N GLU A 113 2.49 15.65 16.89
CA GLU A 113 1.27 15.15 16.25
C GLU A 113 0.47 14.32 17.26
N GLU A 114 -0.86 14.38 17.20
CA GLU A 114 -1.71 13.54 18.05
C GLU A 114 -2.00 12.22 17.36
N TYR A 115 -1.78 11.11 18.07
CA TYR A 115 -2.10 9.78 17.57
C TYR A 115 -3.59 9.50 17.78
N GLN A 116 -4.30 9.29 16.68
CA GLN A 116 -5.74 8.99 16.65
C GLN A 116 -6.06 7.55 16.21
N GLY A 117 -5.04 6.70 16.07
CA GLY A 117 -5.19 5.32 15.61
C GLY A 117 -5.74 4.36 16.69
N GLY A 118 -5.82 3.08 16.33
CA GLY A 118 -6.29 2.03 17.22
C GLY A 118 -5.41 1.86 18.46
N ARG A 119 -6.01 1.54 19.62
CA ARG A 119 -5.31 1.49 20.91
C ARG A 119 -4.71 0.12 21.26
N THR A 120 -4.54 -0.75 20.27
CA THR A 120 -3.82 -2.03 20.42
C THR A 120 -2.33 -1.82 20.16
N ALA A 121 -1.49 -2.64 20.77
CA ALA A 121 -0.05 -2.56 20.60
C ALA A 121 0.36 -2.66 19.12
N GLN A 122 -0.29 -3.56 18.37
CA GLN A 122 -0.04 -3.74 16.94
C GLN A 122 -0.35 -2.46 16.13
N ALA A 123 -1.51 -1.85 16.34
CA ALA A 123 -1.90 -0.63 15.62
C ALA A 123 -0.99 0.56 15.95
N ILE A 124 -0.56 0.67 17.21
CA ILE A 124 0.40 1.70 17.64
C ILE A 124 1.78 1.45 17.02
N ILE A 125 2.27 0.21 17.02
CA ILE A 125 3.56 -0.17 16.43
C ILE A 125 3.57 0.10 14.92
N ASP A 126 2.54 -0.33 14.17
CA ASP A 126 2.50 -0.20 12.71
C ASP A 126 2.53 1.27 12.27
N GLN A 127 1.72 2.12 12.92
CA GLN A 127 1.72 3.56 12.65
C GLN A 127 3.02 4.23 13.11
N THR A 128 3.61 3.77 14.21
CA THR A 128 4.90 4.27 14.68
C THR A 128 6.03 3.94 13.70
N LEU A 129 6.05 2.74 13.12
CA LEU A 129 7.02 2.36 12.09
C LEU A 129 6.87 3.21 10.81
N ASN A 130 5.64 3.55 10.43
CA ASN A 130 5.39 4.48 9.31
C ASN A 130 5.89 5.88 9.63
N THR A 131 5.61 6.38 10.83
CA THR A 131 6.07 7.70 11.29
C THR A 131 7.60 7.74 11.41
N LEU A 132 8.22 6.64 11.83
CA LEU A 132 9.68 6.50 11.89
C LEU A 132 10.32 6.59 10.49
N ARG A 133 9.72 5.99 9.47
CA ARG A 133 10.21 6.13 8.08
C ARG A 133 10.17 7.59 7.61
N ALA A 134 9.09 8.30 7.89
CA ALA A 134 8.98 9.74 7.60
C ALA A 134 10.02 10.56 8.38
N PHE A 135 10.16 10.27 9.68
CA PHE A 135 11.14 10.90 10.56
C PHE A 135 12.60 10.71 10.07
N ILE A 136 12.95 9.51 9.61
CA ILE A 136 14.28 9.21 9.02
C ILE A 136 14.50 10.02 7.74
N LYS A 137 13.47 10.12 6.87
CA LYS A 137 13.52 10.92 5.64
C LYS A 137 13.73 12.41 5.93
N ASP A 138 13.05 12.95 6.94
CA ASP A 138 13.22 14.34 7.38
C ASP A 138 14.64 14.60 7.89
N ARG A 139 15.22 13.66 8.64
CA ARG A 139 16.63 13.75 9.09
C ARG A 139 17.62 13.67 7.93
N GLN A 140 17.38 12.82 6.92
CA GLN A 140 18.22 12.74 5.72
C GLN A 140 18.18 14.04 4.90
N SER A 141 17.07 14.77 4.92
CA SER A 141 16.91 16.04 4.20
C SER A 141 17.56 17.26 4.88
N GLY A 142 18.23 17.08 6.02
CA GLY A 142 18.96 18.17 6.71
C GLY A 142 18.08 19.14 7.51
N LYS A 143 16.77 18.91 7.64
CA LYS A 143 15.86 19.70 8.49
C LYS A 143 15.88 19.26 9.97
N GLY A 144 17.06 18.94 10.50
CA GLY A 144 17.27 18.67 11.92
C GLY A 144 17.63 19.94 12.68
N GLY A 145 16.70 20.43 13.51
CA GLY A 145 16.83 21.69 14.25
C GLY A 145 17.96 21.69 15.27
N GLY A 146 19.03 22.44 14.97
CA GLY A 146 19.91 23.03 15.96
C GLY A 146 19.32 24.35 16.45
N SER A 147 19.03 24.42 17.75
CA SER A 147 18.65 25.65 18.44
C SER A 147 19.66 26.78 18.18
N LYS A 148 19.24 27.87 17.53
CA LYS A 148 19.89 29.18 17.64
C LYS A 148 18.85 30.27 17.85
N SER A 149 18.80 30.69 19.11
CA SER A 149 18.31 31.99 19.57
C SER A 149 18.83 33.11 18.66
N THR A 150 17.94 33.99 18.21
CA THR A 150 18.23 35.43 18.03
C THR A 150 16.91 36.20 18.05
N ASN A 151 16.81 37.10 19.04
CA ASN A 151 15.87 38.21 19.08
C ASN A 151 16.12 39.14 17.89
N ASN A 152 15.09 39.68 17.23
CA ASN A 152 14.70 41.07 17.46
C ASN A 152 13.39 41.47 16.75
N GLN A 153 12.68 42.37 17.43
CA GLN A 153 11.56 43.25 17.05
C GLN A 153 11.44 43.67 15.57
N GLY A 154 10.19 43.73 15.09
CA GLY A 154 9.76 44.51 13.94
C GLY A 154 8.25 44.41 13.70
N SER A 155 7.51 45.46 14.04
CA SER A 155 6.04 45.57 14.03
C SER A 155 5.45 45.87 12.65
N SER A 156 4.15 45.57 12.51
CA SER A 156 3.18 45.92 11.45
C SER A 156 3.30 45.12 10.14
N GLY A 157 2.27 44.49 9.57
CA GLY A 157 0.83 44.71 9.70
C GLY A 157 0.25 44.87 8.28
N GLY A 158 -0.22 43.78 7.68
CA GLY A 158 -0.85 43.77 6.35
C GLY A 158 -1.18 42.35 5.91
N GLY A 159 -2.45 41.98 6.01
CA GLY A 159 -2.93 40.60 6.00
C GLY A 159 -2.85 39.89 4.65
N GLY A 160 -2.32 38.68 4.68
CA GLY A 160 -2.51 37.63 3.69
C GLY A 160 -2.75 36.33 4.43
N SER A 161 -4.00 35.89 4.50
CA SER A 161 -4.35 34.56 5.01
C SER A 161 -3.94 33.53 3.96
N THR A 162 -2.77 32.91 4.15
CA THR A 162 -2.32 31.77 3.36
C THR A 162 -1.75 30.71 4.30
N GLY A 163 -2.35 29.52 4.26
CA GLY A 163 -1.86 28.34 4.96
C GLY A 163 -2.84 27.17 4.98
N SER A 164 -3.68 27.01 3.95
CA SER A 164 -4.46 25.80 3.71
C SER A 164 -3.50 24.75 3.12
N GLY A 165 -3.48 23.54 3.68
CA GLY A 165 -2.82 22.42 3.01
C GLY A 165 -3.46 22.25 1.64
N ASP A 166 -2.64 22.25 0.59
CA ASP A 166 -3.06 22.24 -0.80
C ASP A 166 -4.17 21.19 -1.06
N LYS A 167 -5.40 21.64 -1.31
CA LYS A 167 -6.54 20.85 -1.81
C LYS A 167 -6.35 20.38 -3.27
N LYS A 168 -5.11 20.20 -3.72
CA LYS A 168 -4.77 20.12 -5.15
C LYS A 168 -5.39 18.93 -5.90
N ASP A 169 -5.73 17.86 -5.20
CA ASP A 169 -6.23 16.63 -5.83
C ASP A 169 -7.72 16.34 -5.56
N VAL A 170 -8.38 17.09 -4.69
CA VAL A 170 -9.85 17.03 -4.54
C VAL A 170 -10.46 17.99 -5.55
N VAL A 171 -11.30 17.46 -6.44
CA VAL A 171 -11.93 18.27 -7.48
C VAL A 171 -13.17 18.95 -6.91
N GLU A 172 -13.20 20.27 -6.95
CA GLU A 172 -14.41 21.03 -6.62
C GLU A 172 -15.46 20.87 -7.73
N LEU A 173 -16.63 20.38 -7.34
CA LEU A 173 -17.73 20.10 -8.24
C LEU A 173 -18.90 21.05 -7.95
N THR A 174 -19.46 21.61 -9.02
CA THR A 174 -20.53 22.61 -9.02
C THR A 174 -21.67 22.16 -9.93
N ASP A 175 -22.82 22.82 -9.86
CA ASP A 175 -23.94 22.53 -10.75
C ASP A 175 -23.56 22.65 -12.24
N ASP A 176 -22.59 23.52 -12.57
CA ASP A 176 -22.17 23.79 -13.95
C ASP A 176 -21.19 22.74 -14.51
N ASN A 177 -20.36 22.13 -13.66
CA ASN A 177 -19.29 21.24 -14.10
C ASN A 177 -19.55 19.76 -13.87
N PHE A 178 -20.52 19.41 -13.00
CA PHE A 178 -20.74 18.04 -12.54
C PHE A 178 -21.00 17.07 -13.69
N ASP A 179 -21.92 17.42 -14.58
CA ASP A 179 -22.32 16.51 -15.67
C ASP A 179 -21.17 16.23 -16.63
N LYS A 180 -20.37 17.27 -16.95
CA LYS A 180 -19.22 17.14 -17.83
C LYS A 180 -18.09 16.34 -17.18
N MET A 181 -17.77 16.62 -15.92
CA MET A 181 -16.61 16.02 -15.25
C MET A 181 -16.90 14.62 -14.70
N VAL A 182 -18.09 14.40 -14.14
CA VAL A 182 -18.46 13.15 -13.48
C VAL A 182 -19.21 12.22 -14.44
N LEU A 183 -20.29 12.68 -15.06
CA LEU A 183 -21.16 11.81 -15.87
C LEU A 183 -20.59 11.56 -17.28
N GLY A 184 -19.82 12.52 -17.83
CA GLY A 184 -19.12 12.39 -19.11
C GLY A 184 -17.78 11.65 -19.03
N SER A 185 -17.39 11.18 -17.83
CA SER A 185 -16.08 10.54 -17.58
C SER A 185 -16.14 9.02 -17.75
N GLU A 186 -15.07 8.45 -18.30
CA GLU A 186 -14.83 6.99 -18.27
C GLU A 186 -14.23 6.52 -16.94
N ASP A 187 -13.67 7.45 -16.16
CA ASP A 187 -13.06 7.21 -14.85
C ASP A 187 -14.13 7.14 -13.75
N ILE A 188 -13.77 6.55 -12.61
CA ILE A 188 -14.66 6.39 -11.45
C ILE A 188 -14.61 7.64 -10.58
N TRP A 189 -15.75 8.09 -10.07
CA TRP A 189 -15.84 9.25 -9.20
C TRP A 189 -16.45 8.89 -7.84
N LEU A 190 -15.76 9.24 -6.77
CA LEU A 190 -16.34 9.32 -5.43
C LEU A 190 -16.58 10.79 -5.14
N VAL A 191 -17.83 11.18 -4.87
CA VAL A 191 -18.19 12.58 -4.62
C VAL A 191 -18.75 12.73 -3.22
N GLU A 192 -18.09 13.57 -2.42
CA GLU A 192 -18.59 14.03 -1.14
C GLU A 192 -19.54 15.22 -1.34
N PHE A 193 -20.75 15.11 -0.81
CA PHE A 193 -21.69 16.21 -0.63
C PHE A 193 -21.61 16.69 0.82
N PHE A 194 -21.13 17.91 1.02
CA PHE A 194 -20.82 18.45 2.35
C PHE A 194 -21.49 19.80 2.61
N ALA A 195 -21.40 20.26 3.87
CA ALA A 195 -21.77 21.61 4.27
C ALA A 195 -20.63 22.24 5.08
N PRO A 196 -20.22 23.51 4.83
CA PRO A 196 -19.05 24.13 5.46
C PRO A 196 -19.11 24.23 6.99
N TRP A 197 -20.33 24.27 7.55
CA TRP A 197 -20.57 24.37 8.99
C TRP A 197 -20.70 23.00 9.68
N CYS A 198 -20.76 21.90 8.93
CA CYS A 198 -20.97 20.56 9.49
C CYS A 198 -19.68 20.00 10.13
N GLY A 199 -19.74 19.67 11.42
CA GLY A 199 -18.60 19.11 12.16
C GLY A 199 -18.10 17.77 11.60
N HIS A 200 -19.01 16.88 11.16
CA HIS A 200 -18.62 15.60 10.56
C HIS A 200 -17.93 15.78 9.19
N CYS A 201 -18.31 16.80 8.41
CA CYS A 201 -17.64 17.13 7.15
C CYS A 201 -16.23 17.67 7.40
N LYS A 202 -16.07 18.57 8.38
CA LYS A 202 -14.76 19.09 8.79
C LYS A 202 -13.80 17.99 9.25
N ASN A 203 -14.32 16.93 9.87
CA ASN A 203 -13.52 15.78 10.26
C ASN A 203 -13.13 14.88 9.07
N LEU A 204 -13.98 14.81 8.04
CA LEU A 204 -13.73 14.02 6.83
C LEU A 204 -12.78 14.74 5.86
N GLU A 205 -12.85 16.06 5.74
CA GLU A 205 -12.03 16.88 4.83
C GLU A 205 -10.52 16.51 4.80
N PRO A 206 -9.80 16.37 5.94
CA PRO A 206 -8.39 15.97 5.91
C PRO A 206 -8.18 14.54 5.41
N GLU A 207 -9.06 13.60 5.77
CA GLU A 207 -9.01 12.21 5.32
C GLU A 207 -9.32 12.11 3.82
N TRP A 208 -10.32 12.86 3.35
CA TRP A 208 -10.74 12.94 1.95
C TRP A 208 -9.63 13.52 1.06
N THR A 209 -9.00 14.61 1.50
CA THR A 209 -7.92 15.26 0.76
C THR A 209 -6.69 14.35 0.67
N ALA A 210 -6.31 13.71 1.77
CA ALA A 210 -5.19 12.78 1.78
C ALA A 210 -5.48 11.50 0.94
N ALA A 211 -6.72 11.02 0.96
CA ALA A 211 -7.15 9.90 0.12
C ALA A 211 -7.09 10.28 -1.36
N ALA A 212 -7.51 11.48 -1.74
CA ALA A 212 -7.53 11.93 -3.14
C ALA A 212 -6.13 11.86 -3.79
N SER A 213 -5.10 12.37 -3.11
CA SER A 213 -3.72 12.29 -3.60
C SER A 213 -3.23 10.84 -3.74
N ALA A 214 -3.47 10.00 -2.72
CA ALA A 214 -3.05 8.61 -2.74
C ALA A 214 -3.77 7.78 -3.83
N ILE A 215 -5.06 8.03 -4.03
CA ILE A 215 -5.89 7.34 -5.02
C ILE A 215 -5.45 7.76 -6.43
N LYS A 216 -5.23 9.06 -6.67
CA LYS A 216 -4.76 9.56 -7.96
C LYS A 216 -3.42 8.93 -8.35
N GLU A 217 -2.49 8.81 -7.42
CA GLU A 217 -1.20 8.14 -7.65
C GLU A 217 -1.36 6.65 -7.95
N GLN A 218 -2.09 5.91 -7.11
CA GLN A 218 -2.19 4.44 -7.21
C GLN A 218 -3.05 3.97 -8.38
N THR A 219 -4.04 4.76 -8.78
CA THR A 219 -4.94 4.44 -9.90
C THR A 219 -4.49 5.09 -11.21
N LYS A 220 -3.32 5.77 -11.22
CA LYS A 220 -2.83 6.54 -12.38
C LYS A 220 -3.90 7.52 -12.91
N GLY A 221 -4.65 8.14 -11.99
CA GLY A 221 -5.72 9.09 -12.29
C GLY A 221 -7.01 8.48 -12.83
N LYS A 222 -7.28 7.20 -12.59
CA LYS A 222 -8.51 6.50 -13.02
C LYS A 222 -9.64 6.49 -12.00
N VAL A 223 -9.37 6.94 -10.79
CA VAL A 223 -10.37 7.20 -9.77
C VAL A 223 -10.17 8.60 -9.19
N HIS A 224 -11.23 9.37 -9.11
CA HIS A 224 -11.22 10.77 -8.69
C HIS A 224 -12.09 10.98 -7.45
N LEU A 225 -11.64 11.88 -6.57
CA LEU A 225 -12.42 12.34 -5.43
C LEU A 225 -12.89 13.77 -5.70
N GLY A 226 -14.21 13.95 -5.71
CA GLY A 226 -14.87 15.22 -5.87
C GLY A 226 -15.51 15.71 -4.56
N ALA A 227 -15.71 17.02 -4.44
CA ALA A 227 -16.44 17.62 -3.34
C ALA A 227 -17.44 18.65 -3.87
N VAL A 228 -18.69 18.55 -3.41
CA VAL A 228 -19.79 19.47 -3.71
C VAL A 228 -20.24 20.13 -2.42
N ASP A 229 -20.17 21.45 -2.35
CA ASP A 229 -20.85 22.21 -1.29
C ASP A 229 -22.35 22.19 -1.57
N ALA A 230 -23.05 21.27 -0.90
CA ALA A 230 -24.48 21.06 -1.07
C ALA A 230 -25.33 22.19 -0.45
N THR A 231 -24.71 23.16 0.23
CA THR A 231 -25.39 24.37 0.71
C THR A 231 -25.53 25.44 -0.38
N VAL A 232 -24.62 25.41 -1.36
CA VAL A 232 -24.58 26.30 -2.51
C VAL A 232 -25.16 25.61 -3.74
N HIS A 233 -24.70 24.40 -4.04
CA HIS A 233 -25.02 23.66 -5.25
C HIS A 233 -26.25 22.77 -5.07
N ARG A 234 -27.43 23.39 -5.13
CA ARG A 234 -28.71 22.76 -4.79
C ARG A 234 -29.26 21.87 -5.90
N ASP A 235 -28.94 22.12 -7.15
CA ASP A 235 -29.50 21.37 -8.27
C ASP A 235 -28.94 19.96 -8.32
N VAL A 236 -27.61 19.82 -8.28
CA VAL A 236 -26.93 18.52 -8.21
C VAL A 236 -27.28 17.78 -6.91
N SER A 237 -27.34 18.50 -5.77
CA SER A 237 -27.68 17.91 -4.47
C SER A 237 -29.12 17.41 -4.42
N GLY A 238 -30.05 18.17 -5.00
CA GLY A 238 -31.46 17.80 -5.12
C GLY A 238 -31.65 16.60 -6.05
N ARG A 239 -30.97 16.61 -7.21
CA ARG A 239 -31.01 15.52 -8.20
C ARG A 239 -30.63 14.17 -7.60
N TYR A 240 -29.64 14.14 -6.72
CA TYR A 240 -29.18 12.91 -6.07
C TYR A 240 -29.76 12.68 -4.67
N GLY A 241 -30.77 13.46 -4.28
CA GLY A 241 -31.53 13.24 -3.05
C GLY A 241 -30.71 13.37 -1.77
N ILE A 242 -29.76 14.30 -1.72
CA ILE A 242 -28.89 14.51 -0.56
C ILE A 242 -29.71 15.13 0.59
N ARG A 243 -29.85 14.39 1.70
CA ARG A 243 -30.67 14.78 2.87
C ARG A 243 -29.86 15.03 4.14
N GLY A 244 -28.57 14.69 4.14
CA GLY A 244 -27.70 14.80 5.31
C GLY A 244 -26.23 14.88 4.89
N PHE A 245 -25.38 15.32 5.81
CA PHE A 245 -23.97 15.58 5.53
C PHE A 245 -23.05 14.92 6.56
N PRO A 246 -21.86 14.43 6.15
CA PRO A 246 -21.47 14.23 4.75
C PRO A 246 -22.21 13.04 4.14
N THR A 247 -22.57 13.14 2.86
CA THR A 247 -23.04 12.00 2.04
C THR A 247 -22.03 11.78 0.93
N ILE A 248 -21.54 10.54 0.77
CA ILE A 248 -20.62 10.19 -0.31
C ILE A 248 -21.36 9.30 -1.30
N LYS A 249 -21.26 9.62 -2.59
CA LYS A 249 -21.80 8.81 -3.69
C LYS A 249 -20.71 8.39 -4.66
N ILE A 250 -20.88 7.22 -5.23
CA ILE A 250 -19.99 6.63 -6.24
C ILE A 250 -20.70 6.72 -7.60
N PHE A 251 -19.99 7.23 -8.59
CA PHE A 251 -20.43 7.36 -9.97
C PHE A 251 -19.52 6.54 -10.88
N ARG A 252 -20.15 5.75 -11.75
CA ARG A 252 -19.49 4.93 -12.77
C ARG A 252 -20.26 5.04 -14.07
N LYS A 253 -19.57 4.99 -15.20
CA LYS A 253 -20.20 5.06 -16.51
C LYS A 253 -21.15 3.87 -16.72
N GLY A 254 -22.38 4.17 -17.12
CA GLY A 254 -23.39 3.15 -17.43
C GLY A 254 -24.05 2.48 -16.23
N GLU A 255 -23.77 2.94 -15.01
CA GLU A 255 -24.39 2.44 -13.78
C GLU A 255 -25.09 3.55 -13.00
N GLU A 256 -26.14 3.17 -12.26
CA GLU A 256 -26.83 4.09 -11.36
C GLU A 256 -25.92 4.51 -10.18
N PRO A 257 -25.94 5.78 -9.74
CA PRO A 257 -25.11 6.25 -8.63
C PRO A 257 -25.38 5.50 -7.34
N GLN A 258 -24.32 5.02 -6.69
CA GLN A 258 -24.40 4.20 -5.47
C GLN A 258 -24.01 5.01 -4.23
N ASN A 259 -24.61 4.71 -3.09
CA ASN A 259 -24.14 5.26 -1.81
C ASN A 259 -22.85 4.56 -1.39
N TYR A 260 -21.92 5.33 -0.82
CA TYR A 260 -20.77 4.78 -0.13
C TYR A 260 -21.15 4.38 1.31
N GLU A 261 -21.03 3.09 1.61
CA GLU A 261 -21.38 2.51 2.92
C GLU A 261 -20.13 2.13 3.75
N GLY A 262 -18.93 2.53 3.30
CA GLY A 262 -17.67 2.23 3.99
C GLY A 262 -17.34 3.19 5.14
N GLY A 263 -16.23 2.92 5.83
CA GLY A 263 -15.70 3.80 6.86
C GLY A 263 -15.21 5.14 6.31
N ARG A 264 -15.12 6.18 7.13
CA ARG A 264 -14.75 7.54 6.70
C ARG A 264 -13.28 7.89 6.95
N THR A 265 -12.44 6.88 7.17
CA THR A 265 -10.99 7.07 7.28
C THR A 265 -10.34 7.06 5.91
N ARG A 266 -9.17 7.67 5.77
CA ARG A 266 -8.37 7.64 4.54
C ARG A 266 -8.14 6.21 4.05
N GLY A 267 -7.89 5.27 4.97
CA GLY A 267 -7.65 3.87 4.65
C GLY A 267 -8.86 3.22 3.97
N ASP A 268 -10.04 3.37 4.57
CA ASP A 268 -11.29 2.80 4.04
C ASP A 268 -11.63 3.39 2.67
N ILE A 269 -11.44 4.70 2.50
CA ILE A 269 -11.73 5.40 1.24
C ILE A 269 -10.76 4.95 0.14
N ILE A 270 -9.46 4.83 0.44
CA ILE A 270 -8.47 4.30 -0.50
C ILE A 270 -8.81 2.86 -0.85
N GLU A 271 -9.07 1.99 0.13
CA GLU A 271 -9.42 0.60 -0.12
C GLU A 271 -10.64 0.49 -1.04
N LYS A 272 -11.71 1.24 -0.76
CA LYS A 272 -12.89 1.22 -1.62
C LYS A 272 -12.60 1.75 -3.01
N ALA A 273 -11.83 2.82 -3.14
CA ALA A 273 -11.45 3.37 -4.44
C ALA A 273 -10.62 2.38 -5.26
N LEU A 274 -9.69 1.65 -4.64
CA LEU A 274 -8.90 0.60 -5.29
C LEU A 274 -9.74 -0.61 -5.65
N GLU A 275 -10.69 -1.01 -4.81
CA GLU A 275 -11.66 -2.06 -5.13
C GLU A 275 -12.49 -1.68 -6.36
N LEU A 276 -13.05 -0.46 -6.38
CA LEU A 276 -13.81 0.06 -7.51
C LEU A 276 -12.95 0.13 -8.78
N PHE A 277 -11.71 0.59 -8.66
CA PHE A 277 -10.76 0.63 -9.78
C PHE A 277 -10.52 -0.76 -10.35
N SER A 278 -10.25 -1.73 -9.48
CA SER A 278 -9.98 -3.13 -9.81
C SER A 278 -11.17 -3.81 -10.49
N ASP A 279 -12.40 -3.50 -10.04
CA ASP A 279 -13.63 -4.07 -10.59
C ASP A 279 -13.97 -3.56 -12.00
N ASN A 280 -13.59 -2.32 -12.30
CA ASN A 280 -13.88 -1.66 -13.58
C ASN A 280 -12.66 -1.55 -14.50
N ALA A 281 -11.48 -1.99 -14.06
CA ALA A 281 -10.31 -2.04 -14.91
C ALA A 281 -10.57 -2.99 -16.10
N PRO A 282 -10.17 -2.61 -17.32
CA PRO A 282 -10.18 -3.53 -18.44
C PRO A 282 -9.27 -4.73 -18.10
N ALA A 283 -9.54 -5.89 -18.72
CA ALA A 283 -8.63 -7.01 -18.58
C ALA A 283 -7.21 -6.60 -18.99
N PRO A 284 -6.19 -7.04 -18.25
CA PRO A 284 -4.81 -6.81 -18.65
C PRO A 284 -4.56 -7.50 -19.99
N GLU A 285 -3.85 -6.79 -20.87
CA GLU A 285 -3.45 -7.33 -22.16
C GLU A 285 -2.41 -8.44 -21.98
N VAL A 286 -2.52 -9.48 -22.81
CA VAL A 286 -1.54 -10.57 -22.89
C VAL A 286 -0.55 -10.20 -24.00
N LEU A 287 0.62 -9.68 -23.61
CA LEU A 287 1.61 -9.14 -24.56
C LEU A 287 2.68 -10.18 -24.90
N GLU A 288 3.21 -10.10 -26.12
CA GLU A 288 4.38 -10.87 -26.52
C GLU A 288 5.65 -10.26 -25.90
N LEU A 289 6.52 -11.09 -25.33
CA LEU A 289 7.77 -10.67 -24.71
C LEU A 289 8.85 -10.46 -25.77
N LEU A 290 8.83 -9.27 -26.38
CA LEU A 290 9.75 -8.92 -27.47
C LEU A 290 11.09 -8.36 -26.99
N ASN A 291 11.13 -7.76 -25.79
CA ASN A 291 12.33 -7.09 -25.27
C ASN A 291 12.20 -6.76 -23.76
N GLU A 292 13.28 -6.24 -23.17
CA GLU A 292 13.32 -5.84 -21.76
C GLU A 292 12.32 -4.73 -21.39
N GLU A 293 11.98 -3.84 -22.31
CA GLU A 293 11.06 -2.74 -22.03
C GLU A 293 9.65 -3.25 -21.81
N ILE A 294 9.18 -4.17 -22.66
CA ILE A 294 7.88 -4.84 -22.49
C ILE A 294 7.84 -5.59 -21.16
N PHE A 295 8.92 -6.30 -20.80
CA PHE A 295 9.00 -6.95 -19.51
C PHE A 295 8.86 -5.96 -18.34
N LYS A 296 9.63 -4.87 -18.36
CA LYS A 296 9.65 -3.88 -17.29
C LYS A 296 8.30 -3.18 -17.17
N THR A 297 7.74 -2.69 -18.27
CA THR A 297 6.46 -1.97 -18.28
C THR A 297 5.27 -2.85 -17.88
N THR A 298 5.31 -4.14 -18.23
CA THR A 298 4.21 -5.08 -17.93
C THR A 298 4.33 -5.70 -16.53
N CYS A 299 5.55 -5.99 -16.05
CA CYS A 299 5.76 -6.76 -14.82
C CYS A 299 6.25 -5.95 -13.61
N ALA A 300 6.87 -4.78 -13.77
CA ALA A 300 7.60 -4.13 -12.66
C ALA A 300 6.69 -3.67 -11.50
N ASP A 301 5.52 -3.13 -11.84
CA ASP A 301 4.57 -2.60 -10.84
C ASP A 301 3.72 -3.72 -10.23
N SER A 302 3.54 -4.84 -10.94
CA SER A 302 2.67 -5.93 -10.52
C SER A 302 3.25 -6.79 -9.39
N GLN A 303 2.37 -7.32 -8.53
CA GLN A 303 2.77 -8.27 -7.49
C GLN A 303 3.30 -9.58 -8.08
N LEU A 304 2.64 -10.05 -9.14
CA LEU A 304 3.02 -11.21 -9.91
C LEU A 304 2.98 -10.85 -11.40
N CYS A 305 3.84 -11.50 -12.17
CA CYS A 305 3.79 -11.51 -13.63
C CYS A 305 3.68 -12.96 -14.09
N ILE A 306 2.69 -13.25 -14.92
CA ILE A 306 2.44 -14.59 -15.47
C ILE A 306 3.09 -14.64 -16.84
N ILE A 307 4.01 -15.59 -17.03
CA ILE A 307 4.78 -15.75 -18.27
C ILE A 307 4.53 -17.16 -18.81
N ALA A 308 4.08 -17.26 -20.05
CA ALA A 308 3.94 -18.52 -20.77
C ALA A 308 4.98 -18.66 -21.89
N MET A 309 5.63 -19.81 -21.95
CA MET A 309 6.45 -20.23 -23.09
C MET A 309 5.59 -21.15 -23.96
N LEU A 310 5.18 -20.68 -25.13
CA LEU A 310 4.31 -21.41 -26.05
C LEU A 310 5.15 -22.22 -27.04
N PRO A 311 4.66 -23.36 -27.56
CA PRO A 311 5.36 -24.11 -28.58
C PRO A 311 5.74 -23.27 -29.80
N HIS A 312 6.76 -23.73 -30.52
CA HIS A 312 7.19 -23.10 -31.75
C HIS A 312 6.03 -23.07 -32.77
N ILE A 313 5.98 -22.04 -33.61
CA ILE A 313 4.87 -21.85 -34.53
C ILE A 313 4.71 -23.03 -35.51
N LEU A 314 5.82 -23.66 -35.91
CA LEU A 314 5.81 -24.83 -36.79
C LEU A 314 5.16 -26.08 -36.16
N ASP A 315 5.10 -26.16 -34.83
CA ASP A 315 4.53 -27.32 -34.12
C ASP A 315 3.00 -27.23 -34.00
N THR A 316 2.47 -26.00 -33.96
CA THR A 316 1.08 -25.74 -33.56
C THR A 316 0.27 -24.94 -34.59
N GLY A 317 0.96 -24.25 -35.50
CA GLY A 317 0.36 -23.25 -36.37
C GLY A 317 -0.24 -22.07 -35.60
N ALA A 318 -0.70 -21.08 -36.35
CA ALA A 318 -1.39 -19.90 -35.85
C ALA A 318 -2.65 -20.27 -35.06
N SER A 319 -3.39 -21.30 -35.52
CA SER A 319 -4.57 -21.78 -34.82
C SER A 319 -4.25 -22.33 -33.42
N GLY A 320 -3.20 -23.14 -33.29
CA GLY A 320 -2.80 -23.71 -32.00
C GLY A 320 -2.27 -22.64 -31.05
N ARG A 321 -1.42 -21.73 -31.53
CA ARG A 321 -0.94 -20.57 -30.76
C ARG A 321 -2.09 -19.70 -30.27
N ASN A 322 -3.02 -19.33 -31.15
CA ASN A 322 -4.19 -18.53 -30.77
C ASN A 322 -5.05 -19.23 -29.71
N GLY A 323 -5.19 -20.56 -29.78
CA GLY A 323 -5.88 -21.33 -28.74
C GLY A 323 -5.23 -21.18 -27.36
N TYR A 324 -3.90 -21.19 -27.26
CA TYR A 324 -3.21 -20.93 -25.99
C TYR A 324 -3.37 -19.47 -25.52
N LEU A 325 -3.28 -18.52 -26.45
CA LEU A 325 -3.47 -17.10 -26.14
C LEU A 325 -4.89 -16.81 -25.65
N ASP A 326 -5.90 -17.48 -26.19
CA ASP A 326 -7.29 -17.33 -25.75
C ASP A 326 -7.50 -17.87 -24.33
N ILE A 327 -6.87 -18.99 -23.97
CA ILE A 327 -6.85 -19.47 -22.58
C ILE A 327 -6.20 -18.43 -21.66
N MET A 328 -5.06 -17.85 -22.08
CA MET A 328 -4.38 -16.82 -21.29
C MET A 328 -5.26 -15.57 -21.13
N LYS A 329 -5.91 -15.08 -22.20
CA LYS A 329 -6.83 -13.93 -22.15
C LYS A 329 -8.02 -14.20 -21.22
N GLN A 330 -8.59 -15.40 -21.25
CA GLN A 330 -9.65 -15.79 -20.33
C GLN A 330 -9.18 -15.76 -18.87
N MET A 331 -7.96 -16.22 -18.58
CA MET A 331 -7.39 -16.17 -17.24
C MET A 331 -7.01 -14.74 -16.83
N ALA A 332 -6.51 -13.92 -17.75
CA ALA A 332 -6.24 -12.51 -17.54
C ALA A 332 -7.50 -11.74 -17.13
N GLU A 333 -8.62 -11.96 -17.83
CA GLU A 333 -9.93 -11.42 -17.47
C GLU A 333 -10.40 -11.92 -16.09
N LYS A 334 -10.33 -13.24 -15.84
CA LYS A 334 -10.76 -13.83 -14.57
C LYS A 334 -9.98 -13.30 -13.37
N TYR A 335 -8.70 -13.00 -13.54
CA TYR A 335 -7.81 -12.49 -12.50
C TYR A 335 -7.52 -10.99 -12.61
N LYS A 336 -8.25 -10.24 -13.43
CA LYS A 336 -8.01 -8.79 -13.65
C LYS A 336 -7.91 -7.99 -12.36
N LYS A 337 -8.70 -8.37 -11.35
CA LYS A 337 -8.70 -7.72 -10.04
C LYS A 337 -7.35 -7.77 -9.30
N LYS A 338 -6.49 -8.71 -9.67
CA LYS A 338 -5.15 -8.89 -9.08
C LYS A 338 -4.08 -8.01 -9.70
N MET A 339 -4.38 -7.32 -10.81
CA MET A 339 -3.46 -6.42 -11.51
C MET A 339 -2.10 -7.08 -11.82
N TRP A 340 -2.11 -8.36 -12.18
CA TRP A 340 -0.92 -9.10 -12.59
C TRP A 340 -0.56 -8.76 -14.04
N GLY A 341 0.75 -8.75 -14.34
CA GLY A 341 1.23 -8.66 -15.71
C GLY A 341 1.08 -10.01 -16.42
N TRP A 342 0.84 -9.98 -17.73
CA TRP A 342 0.65 -11.19 -18.55
C TRP A 342 1.52 -11.10 -19.80
N LEU A 343 2.42 -12.07 -19.93
CA LEU A 343 3.35 -12.16 -21.05
C LEU A 343 3.37 -13.56 -21.63
N TRP A 344 3.66 -13.66 -22.91
CA TRP A 344 3.99 -14.92 -23.56
C TRP A 344 5.23 -14.75 -24.45
N ALA A 345 5.92 -15.84 -24.72
CA ALA A 345 6.98 -15.89 -25.73
C ALA A 345 6.92 -17.24 -26.45
N GLU A 346 7.45 -17.29 -27.67
CA GLU A 346 7.71 -18.55 -28.35
C GLU A 346 8.88 -19.28 -27.67
N ALA A 347 8.75 -20.59 -27.47
CA ALA A 347 9.76 -21.45 -26.90
C ALA A 347 11.10 -21.32 -27.66
N GLY A 348 12.19 -21.13 -26.91
CA GLY A 348 13.54 -21.01 -27.47
C GLY A 348 13.97 -19.57 -27.78
N THR A 349 13.02 -18.63 -27.88
CA THR A 349 13.34 -17.21 -28.17
C THR A 349 13.92 -16.47 -26.97
N GLN A 350 13.54 -16.87 -25.75
CA GLN A 350 13.94 -16.23 -24.49
C GLN A 350 14.79 -17.17 -23.63
N ARG A 351 15.81 -17.77 -24.23
CA ARG A 351 16.60 -18.87 -23.67
C ARG A 351 17.19 -18.59 -22.28
N GLU A 352 17.72 -17.40 -22.03
CA GLU A 352 18.27 -17.02 -20.71
C GLU A 352 17.19 -16.97 -19.63
N LEU A 353 16.00 -16.46 -19.96
CA LEU A 353 14.83 -16.45 -19.09
C LEU A 353 14.34 -17.88 -18.84
N GLU A 354 14.27 -18.70 -19.89
CA GLU A 354 13.83 -20.09 -19.80
C GLU A 354 14.73 -20.92 -18.87
N VAL A 355 16.05 -20.82 -19.06
CA VAL A 355 17.04 -21.48 -18.19
C VAL A 355 16.95 -20.98 -16.76
N SER A 356 16.76 -19.66 -16.56
CA SER A 356 16.72 -19.06 -15.21
C SER A 356 15.46 -19.40 -14.43
N LEU A 357 14.36 -19.66 -15.13
CA LEU A 357 13.10 -20.13 -14.55
C LEU A 357 12.97 -21.66 -14.56
N GLU A 358 13.98 -22.37 -15.06
CA GLU A 358 13.95 -23.84 -15.21
C GLU A 358 12.68 -24.32 -15.94
N ILE A 359 12.20 -23.52 -16.91
CA ILE A 359 10.97 -23.76 -17.67
C ILE A 359 11.30 -24.36 -19.03
N GLY A 360 10.43 -25.22 -19.57
CA GLY A 360 10.61 -25.91 -20.85
C GLY A 360 11.24 -27.30 -20.77
N GLY A 361 11.80 -27.71 -19.62
CA GLY A 361 12.43 -29.03 -19.46
C GLY A 361 11.49 -30.23 -19.65
N PHE A 362 10.19 -30.06 -19.44
CA PHE A 362 9.15 -31.08 -19.66
C PHE A 362 8.38 -30.89 -20.98
N GLY A 363 8.83 -29.97 -21.83
CA GLY A 363 8.15 -29.56 -23.06
C GLY A 363 7.30 -28.30 -22.90
N TYR A 364 6.71 -27.88 -24.01
CA TYR A 364 5.86 -26.68 -24.13
C TYR A 364 4.43 -27.10 -24.49
N PRO A 365 3.39 -26.32 -24.13
CA PRO A 365 3.46 -25.03 -23.44
C PRO A 365 3.84 -25.16 -21.96
N ALA A 366 4.55 -24.16 -21.45
CA ALA A 366 4.95 -24.09 -20.06
C ALA A 366 4.60 -22.71 -19.48
N MET A 367 4.36 -22.61 -18.16
CA MET A 367 4.00 -21.34 -17.51
C MET A 367 4.70 -21.14 -16.17
N ALA A 368 5.11 -19.91 -15.91
CA ALA A 368 5.66 -19.47 -14.63
C ALA A 368 4.88 -18.26 -14.10
N ALA A 369 4.65 -18.22 -12.79
CA ALA A 369 4.23 -17.02 -12.08
C ALA A 369 5.44 -16.45 -11.34
N ILE A 370 5.94 -15.29 -11.76
CA ILE A 370 7.13 -14.66 -11.19
C ILE A 370 6.75 -13.50 -10.26
N ASN A 371 7.50 -13.34 -9.18
CA ASN A 371 7.46 -12.16 -8.32
C ASN A 371 8.76 -11.38 -8.51
N PRO A 372 8.79 -10.31 -9.33
CA PRO A 372 10.03 -9.62 -9.67
C PRO A 372 10.68 -8.93 -8.47
N ARG A 373 9.88 -8.50 -7.49
CA ARG A 373 10.36 -7.84 -6.27
C ARG A 373 11.02 -8.83 -5.31
N LYS A 374 10.40 -10.00 -5.11
CA LYS A 374 10.93 -11.06 -4.24
C LYS A 374 11.95 -11.95 -4.92
N LYS A 375 12.09 -11.85 -6.25
CA LYS A 375 12.97 -12.70 -7.07
C LYS A 375 12.66 -14.19 -6.89
N MET A 376 11.36 -14.47 -6.82
CA MET A 376 10.80 -15.81 -6.63
C MET A 376 9.93 -16.15 -7.83
N TYR A 377 9.76 -17.43 -8.12
CA TYR A 377 8.80 -17.90 -9.11
C TYR A 377 8.15 -19.22 -8.69
N ALA A 378 7.01 -19.52 -9.28
CA ALA A 378 6.35 -20.82 -9.21
C ALA A 378 6.09 -21.31 -10.64
N LEU A 379 6.17 -22.62 -10.84
CA LEU A 379 5.93 -23.26 -12.13
C LEU A 379 4.57 -23.95 -12.15
N LEU A 380 3.86 -23.84 -13.26
CA LEU A 380 2.67 -24.64 -13.54
C LEU A 380 3.10 -26.11 -13.67
N LYS A 381 2.63 -26.95 -12.73
CA LYS A 381 2.83 -28.41 -12.76
C LYS A 381 1.66 -29.18 -13.39
N GLY A 382 0.51 -28.54 -13.50
CA GLY A 382 -0.71 -29.11 -14.08
C GLY A 382 -0.78 -28.92 -15.59
N SER A 383 -1.94 -29.24 -16.18
CA SER A 383 -2.17 -29.04 -17.61
C SER A 383 -2.26 -27.55 -17.96
N PHE A 384 -1.78 -27.20 -19.16
CA PHE A 384 -2.01 -25.88 -19.75
C PHE A 384 -3.44 -25.79 -20.28
N SER A 385 -4.38 -25.65 -19.35
CA SER A 385 -5.82 -25.55 -19.60
C SER A 385 -6.43 -24.51 -18.68
N THR A 386 -7.64 -24.03 -18.99
CA THR A 386 -8.40 -23.11 -18.12
C THR A 386 -8.46 -23.61 -16.67
N THR A 387 -8.70 -24.91 -16.46
CA THR A 387 -8.76 -25.51 -15.11
C THR A 387 -7.39 -25.57 -14.46
N GLY A 388 -6.38 -26.12 -15.15
CA GLY A 388 -5.04 -26.29 -14.58
C GLY A 388 -4.35 -24.96 -14.26
N ILE A 389 -4.49 -23.97 -15.14
CA ILE A 389 -3.98 -22.62 -14.91
C ILE A 389 -4.76 -21.95 -13.77
N HIS A 390 -6.08 -22.08 -13.72
CA HIS A 390 -6.87 -21.53 -12.62
C HIS A 390 -6.46 -22.08 -11.25
N GLU A 391 -6.27 -23.40 -11.14
CA GLU A 391 -5.81 -24.04 -9.90
C GLU A 391 -4.44 -23.52 -9.47
N PHE A 392 -3.49 -23.49 -10.41
CA PHE A 392 -2.15 -22.95 -10.20
C PHE A 392 -2.17 -21.49 -9.73
N LEU A 393 -2.85 -20.60 -10.46
CA LEU A 393 -2.91 -19.18 -10.12
C LEU A 393 -3.63 -18.94 -8.79
N ARG A 394 -4.66 -19.73 -8.47
CA ARG A 394 -5.32 -19.67 -7.16
C ARG A 394 -4.35 -20.01 -6.04
N GLU A 395 -3.55 -21.06 -6.17
CA GLU A 395 -2.55 -21.45 -5.17
C GLU A 395 -1.48 -20.38 -4.97
N VAL A 396 -0.89 -19.90 -6.06
CA VAL A 396 0.15 -18.85 -6.01
C VAL A 396 -0.40 -17.56 -5.38
N SER A 397 -1.67 -17.21 -5.65
CA SER A 397 -2.29 -16.00 -5.10
C SER A 397 -2.40 -15.98 -3.57
N VAL A 398 -2.43 -17.15 -2.93
CA VAL A 398 -2.48 -17.31 -1.47
C VAL A 398 -1.15 -17.81 -0.89
N GLY A 399 -0.09 -17.81 -1.69
CA GLY A 399 1.25 -18.23 -1.26
C GLY A 399 1.36 -19.72 -0.97
N ARG A 400 0.54 -20.55 -1.62
CA ARG A 400 0.63 -22.02 -1.57
C ARG A 400 1.36 -22.53 -2.81
N GLY A 401 1.95 -23.72 -2.67
CA GLY A 401 2.73 -24.37 -3.74
C GLY A 401 4.24 -24.18 -3.60
N SER A 402 4.99 -24.91 -4.41
CA SER A 402 6.46 -24.82 -4.43
C SER A 402 6.89 -23.52 -5.11
N THR A 403 7.70 -22.72 -4.43
CA THR A 403 8.32 -21.52 -4.98
C THR A 403 9.83 -21.66 -5.00
N TYR A 404 10.46 -21.15 -6.05
CA TYR A 404 11.89 -21.23 -6.30
C TYR A 404 12.46 -19.82 -6.35
N LYS A 405 13.72 -19.64 -5.96
CA LYS A 405 14.46 -18.40 -6.17
C LYS A 405 14.96 -18.36 -7.60
N TRP A 406 15.06 -17.17 -8.19
CA TRP A 406 15.82 -17.00 -9.43
C TRP A 406 17.24 -17.55 -9.27
N GLY A 407 17.85 -18.00 -10.38
CA GLY A 407 19.12 -18.73 -10.41
C GLY A 407 20.31 -18.10 -9.67
N LYS A 408 21.51 -18.67 -9.84
CA LYS A 408 22.73 -18.24 -9.14
C LYS A 408 22.99 -16.74 -9.35
N GLY A 409 22.75 -15.92 -8.34
CA GLY A 409 23.02 -14.47 -8.35
C GLY A 409 21.85 -13.58 -7.97
N ASN A 410 20.61 -14.08 -7.90
CA ASN A 410 19.42 -13.24 -7.66
C ASN A 410 19.32 -12.05 -8.65
N GLU A 411 19.74 -12.20 -9.90
CA GLU A 411 19.59 -11.15 -10.92
C GLU A 411 18.47 -11.51 -11.89
N MET A 412 17.84 -10.48 -12.47
CA MET A 412 16.85 -10.69 -13.52
C MET A 412 17.57 -11.26 -14.75
N PRO A 413 17.10 -12.35 -15.36
CA PRO A 413 17.69 -12.85 -16.59
C PRO A 413 17.54 -11.83 -17.72
N LYS A 414 18.53 -11.82 -18.62
CA LYS A 414 18.48 -11.01 -19.84
C LYS A 414 17.28 -11.43 -20.70
N ILE A 415 16.56 -10.44 -21.23
CA ILE A 415 15.52 -10.65 -22.22
C ILE A 415 16.12 -10.33 -23.60
N ASN A 416 15.97 -11.25 -24.55
CA ASN A 416 16.43 -11.06 -25.92
C ASN A 416 15.44 -10.18 -26.69
N ALA A 417 15.98 -9.35 -27.58
CA ALA A 417 15.17 -8.64 -28.56
C ALA A 417 14.77 -9.63 -29.67
N VAL A 418 13.48 -9.73 -29.95
CA VAL A 418 12.93 -10.61 -31.00
C VAL A 418 11.86 -9.88 -31.82
N ASP A 419 11.71 -10.30 -33.07
CA ASP A 419 10.67 -9.77 -33.95
C ASP A 419 9.30 -10.26 -33.49
N SER A 420 8.29 -9.40 -33.63
CA SER A 420 6.91 -9.74 -33.28
C SER A 420 6.37 -10.82 -34.21
N TRP A 421 5.58 -11.73 -33.67
CA TRP A 421 4.85 -12.68 -34.50
C TRP A 421 3.86 -11.95 -35.43
N ASP A 422 3.90 -12.29 -36.71
CA ASP A 422 3.09 -11.70 -37.78
C ASP A 422 1.62 -12.18 -37.78
N GLY A 423 1.28 -13.13 -36.91
CA GLY A 423 -0.04 -13.74 -36.82
C GLY A 423 -0.28 -14.87 -37.81
N LEU A 424 0.73 -15.28 -38.58
CA LEU A 424 0.64 -16.30 -39.62
C LEU A 424 1.27 -17.63 -39.18
N ASP A 425 0.99 -18.68 -39.95
CA ASP A 425 1.69 -19.96 -39.81
C ASP A 425 3.17 -19.80 -40.18
N GLY A 426 4.04 -20.54 -39.46
CA GLY A 426 5.45 -20.60 -39.81
C GLY A 426 5.65 -21.28 -41.16
N GLN A 427 6.61 -20.78 -41.93
CA GLN A 427 7.07 -21.46 -43.14
C GLN A 427 8.32 -22.26 -42.80
N PHE A 428 8.40 -23.50 -43.29
CA PHE A 428 9.66 -24.22 -43.23
C PHE A 428 10.70 -23.46 -44.05
N PRO A 429 11.97 -23.42 -43.59
CA PRO A 429 13.04 -22.93 -44.44
C PRO A 429 12.96 -23.66 -45.77
N VAL A 430 13.07 -22.91 -46.88
CA VAL A 430 13.25 -23.54 -48.19
C VAL A 430 14.54 -24.34 -48.08
N GLU A 431 14.45 -25.67 -48.18
CA GLU A 431 15.64 -26.49 -48.32
C GLU A 431 16.32 -26.03 -49.60
N GLU A 432 17.45 -25.31 -49.46
CA GLU A 432 18.36 -25.15 -50.59
C GLU A 432 18.81 -26.57 -50.92
N ASP A 433 18.38 -27.07 -52.08
CA ASP A 433 18.85 -28.35 -52.62
C ASP A 433 20.38 -28.31 -52.54
N VAL A 434 20.95 -29.06 -51.59
CA VAL A 434 22.39 -29.19 -51.48
C VAL A 434 22.83 -29.85 -52.78
N ASP A 435 23.50 -29.08 -53.65
CA ASP A 435 24.00 -29.60 -54.91
C ASP A 435 25.12 -30.60 -54.61
N LEU A 436 24.73 -31.88 -54.57
CA LEU A 436 25.63 -32.99 -54.31
C LEU A 436 26.51 -33.30 -55.53
N SER A 437 26.45 -32.52 -56.63
CA SER A 437 27.34 -32.71 -57.79
C SER A 437 28.81 -32.46 -57.47
N ASP A 438 29.10 -31.71 -56.40
CA ASP A 438 30.46 -31.38 -55.97
C ASP A 438 31.02 -32.35 -54.91
N VAL A 439 30.24 -33.38 -54.52
CA VAL A 439 30.72 -34.43 -53.60
C VAL A 439 31.46 -35.50 -54.40
N ASP A 440 32.76 -35.33 -54.56
CA ASP A 440 33.66 -36.33 -55.14
C ASP A 440 33.79 -37.53 -54.20
N LEU A 441 32.94 -38.54 -54.39
CA LEU A 441 33.08 -39.87 -53.82
C LEU A 441 34.11 -40.67 -54.63
N SER A 442 35.36 -40.21 -54.68
CA SER A 442 36.45 -41.03 -55.20
C SER A 442 36.84 -42.07 -54.14
N ASP A 443 36.48 -43.32 -54.40
CA ASP A 443 36.85 -44.50 -53.64
C ASP A 443 38.37 -44.58 -53.38
N ASP A 444 38.81 -44.42 -52.13
CA ASP A 444 40.11 -44.89 -51.65
C ASP A 444 39.92 -46.04 -50.64
N TYR A 445 39.34 -47.14 -51.14
CA TYR A 445 39.53 -48.46 -50.54
C TYR A 445 40.69 -49.15 -51.25
N GLY A 446 41.92 -48.81 -50.84
CA GLY A 446 43.14 -49.27 -51.50
C GLY A 446 44.30 -49.55 -50.55
N SER A 447 44.18 -50.61 -49.74
CA SER A 447 45.30 -51.42 -49.20
C SER A 447 46.45 -50.72 -48.44
N LYS A 448 46.55 -50.98 -47.13
CA LYS A 448 47.82 -51.32 -46.47
C LYS A 448 47.59 -51.91 -45.08
N ILE A 449 47.46 -53.23 -45.03
CA ILE A 449 47.91 -54.04 -43.90
C ILE A 449 49.21 -54.69 -44.38
N GLU A 450 50.34 -54.25 -43.84
CA GLU A 450 51.57 -55.04 -43.83
C GLU A 450 52.11 -55.10 -42.39
N LEU A 451 52.06 -56.33 -41.88
CA LEU A 451 52.84 -57.04 -40.86
C LEU A 451 53.63 -56.26 -39.80
#